data_AF-A0A5M8QKU4-F1
#
_entry.id   AF-A0A5M8QKU4-F1
#
_cell.length_a   1.000
_cell.length_b   1.000
_cell.length_c   1.000
_cell.angle_alpha   90.00
_cell.angle_beta   90.00
_cell.angle_gamma   90.00
#
_symmetry.space_group_name_H-M   'P 1'
#
loop_
_entity.id
_entity.type
_entity.pdbx_description
1 polymer ?
#
loop_
_entity_poly.entity_id
_entity_poly.type
_entity_poly.pdbx_seq_one_letter_code
_entity_poly.pdbx_strand_id
1 'polypeptide(L)'
;MIRISTLPLIESIEQFYNAKQILLVDVLFVGDTPRNMREYIKNNHGGFIYDKKTYIPITLTGDPESLIANIGKPIIFKFDKGFENNYHFNGNLKEAIWHKKLYDMSAYAHDTSIAFEREESFIIERYLSGAKEFTEPETETSLLALPAKPATIGLKAMKGLKPVRK
;
A
#
# COMPACT_ATOMS: atom_id res chain seq x y z
N MET A 1 -12.29 -17.14 -11.73
CA MET A 1 -11.55 -15.87 -11.66
C MET A 1 -11.83 -15.23 -10.31
N ILE A 2 -10.86 -14.57 -9.72
CA ILE A 2 -10.95 -13.95 -8.39
C ILE A 2 -11.27 -12.47 -8.54
N ARG A 3 -12.18 -11.95 -7.71
CA ARG A 3 -12.44 -10.51 -7.62
C ARG A 3 -11.50 -9.89 -6.59
N ILE A 4 -10.68 -8.94 -7.03
CA ILE A 4 -9.78 -8.17 -6.17
C ILE A 4 -10.58 -7.41 -5.11
N SER A 5 -11.76 -6.88 -5.48
CA SER A 5 -12.65 -6.17 -4.54
C SER A 5 -13.13 -7.02 -3.36
N THR A 6 -13.04 -8.35 -3.48
CA THR A 6 -13.46 -9.30 -2.43
C THR A 6 -12.31 -9.83 -1.58
N LEU A 7 -11.07 -9.54 -1.97
CA LEU A 7 -9.90 -9.98 -1.22
C LEU A 7 -9.73 -9.17 0.07
N PRO A 8 -9.30 -9.79 1.17
CA PRO A 8 -8.96 -9.08 2.39
C PRO A 8 -7.79 -8.13 2.15
N LEU A 9 -7.91 -6.90 2.61
CA LEU A 9 -6.84 -5.91 2.57
C LEU A 9 -5.83 -6.17 3.69
N ILE A 10 -4.57 -5.90 3.39
CA ILE A 10 -3.50 -5.85 4.40
C ILE A 10 -3.47 -4.44 4.97
N GLU A 11 -3.82 -4.33 6.24
CA GLU A 11 -3.96 -3.06 6.96
C GLU A 11 -2.82 -2.80 7.95
N SER A 12 -2.00 -3.81 8.26
CA SER A 12 -0.86 -3.66 9.16
C SER A 12 0.39 -4.38 8.64
N ILE A 13 1.54 -3.97 9.18
CA ILE A 13 2.83 -4.61 8.88
C ILE A 13 2.84 -6.05 9.42
N GLU A 14 2.21 -6.33 10.55
CA GLU A 14 2.12 -7.72 11.05
C GLU A 14 1.31 -8.60 10.10
N GLN A 15 0.18 -8.09 9.58
CA GLN A 15 -0.61 -8.81 8.59
C GLN A 15 0.19 -9.10 7.31
N PHE A 16 1.00 -8.13 6.87
CA PHE A 16 1.88 -8.30 5.71
C PHE A 16 2.86 -9.46 5.90
N TYR A 17 3.58 -9.51 7.02
CA TYR A 17 4.57 -10.57 7.26
C TYR A 17 3.95 -11.94 7.60
N ASN A 18 2.71 -11.97 8.08
CA ASN A 18 1.99 -13.22 8.35
C ASN A 18 1.33 -13.82 7.10
N ALA A 19 1.19 -13.04 6.02
CA ALA A 19 0.60 -13.53 4.79
C ALA A 19 1.53 -14.54 4.10
N LYS A 20 0.95 -15.66 3.62
CA LYS A 20 1.66 -16.67 2.83
C LYS A 20 1.79 -16.26 1.37
N GLN A 21 0.81 -15.52 0.88
CA GLN A 21 0.79 -14.98 -0.47
C GLN A 21 0.09 -13.63 -0.42
N ILE A 22 0.63 -12.67 -1.16
CA ILE A 22 0.11 -11.32 -1.27
C ILE A 22 -0.17 -10.98 -2.73
N LEU A 23 -1.05 -10.02 -2.91
CA LEU A 23 -1.28 -9.33 -4.17
C LEU A 23 -1.03 -7.85 -3.98
N LEU A 24 -0.07 -7.32 -4.71
CA LEU A 24 0.10 -5.89 -4.90
C LEU A 24 -0.69 -5.46 -6.13
N VAL A 25 -1.58 -4.50 -5.96
CA VAL A 25 -2.36 -3.88 -7.03
C VAL A 25 -1.99 -2.41 -7.13
N ASP A 26 -1.69 -1.98 -8.35
CA ASP A 26 -1.40 -0.59 -8.67
C ASP A 26 -1.89 -0.23 -10.08
N VAL A 27 -1.71 1.02 -10.48
CA VAL A 27 -2.07 1.51 -11.81
C VAL A 27 -0.89 2.18 -12.49
N LEU A 28 -0.57 1.72 -13.69
CA LEU A 28 0.48 2.28 -14.52
C LEU A 28 -0.09 3.27 -15.51
N PHE A 29 0.44 4.49 -15.51
CA PHE A 29 0.18 5.43 -16.57
C PHE A 29 1.04 5.08 -17.80
N VAL A 30 0.38 4.93 -18.95
CA VAL A 30 1.01 4.50 -20.21
C VAL A 30 1.65 5.67 -20.97
N GLY A 31 1.41 6.91 -20.57
CA GLY A 31 1.86 8.09 -21.31
C GLY A 31 0.98 8.41 -22.51
N ASP A 32 1.44 9.38 -23.32
CA ASP A 32 0.77 9.78 -24.56
C ASP A 32 1.08 8.80 -25.69
N THR A 33 0.36 7.68 -25.67
CA THR A 33 0.46 6.66 -26.73
C THR A 33 -0.47 6.93 -27.91
N PRO A 34 -0.06 6.62 -29.15
CA PRO A 34 -0.91 6.75 -30.33
C PRO A 34 -2.24 5.99 -30.17
N ARG A 35 -3.31 6.44 -30.84
CA ARG A 35 -4.66 5.82 -30.74
C ARG A 35 -4.64 4.31 -30.94
N ASN A 36 -3.94 3.83 -31.95
CA ASN A 36 -3.85 2.40 -32.27
C ASN A 36 -3.22 1.59 -31.13
N MET A 37 -2.28 2.19 -30.40
CA MET A 37 -1.62 1.56 -29.25
C MET A 37 -2.55 1.56 -28.03
N ARG A 38 -3.28 2.67 -27.79
CA ARG A 38 -4.29 2.72 -26.72
C ARG A 38 -5.37 1.64 -26.90
N GLU A 39 -5.85 1.46 -28.13
CA GLU A 39 -6.81 0.41 -28.47
C GLU A 39 -6.21 -0.99 -28.28
N TYR A 40 -4.95 -1.19 -28.67
CA TYR A 40 -4.23 -2.45 -28.45
C TYR A 40 -4.11 -2.80 -26.96
N ILE A 41 -3.68 -1.86 -26.14
CA ILE A 41 -3.51 -2.02 -24.69
C ILE A 41 -4.84 -2.34 -24.00
N LYS A 42 -5.90 -1.65 -24.41
CA LYS A 42 -7.25 -1.90 -23.88
C LYS A 42 -7.73 -3.32 -24.14
N ASN A 43 -7.43 -3.84 -25.33
CA ASN A 43 -7.92 -5.14 -25.78
C ASN A 43 -7.08 -6.31 -25.27
N ASN A 44 -5.76 -6.14 -25.10
CA ASN A 44 -4.85 -7.25 -24.80
C ASN A 44 -4.25 -7.23 -23.39
N HIS A 45 -4.15 -6.05 -22.75
CA HIS A 45 -3.46 -5.90 -21.46
C HIS A 45 -4.39 -5.37 -20.36
N GLY A 46 -5.71 -5.43 -20.56
CA GLY A 46 -6.66 -4.99 -19.54
C GLY A 46 -6.68 -3.47 -19.30
N GLY A 47 -6.06 -2.68 -20.17
CA GLY A 47 -5.96 -1.24 -19.97
C GLY A 47 -7.28 -0.50 -20.16
N PHE A 48 -7.42 0.65 -19.51
CA PHE A 48 -8.64 1.46 -19.51
C PHE A 48 -8.32 2.94 -19.63
N ILE A 49 -9.34 3.76 -19.90
CA ILE A 49 -9.20 5.20 -20.10
C ILE A 49 -9.88 5.92 -18.93
N TYR A 50 -9.14 6.80 -18.27
CA TYR A 50 -9.64 7.68 -17.22
C TYR A 50 -9.06 9.08 -17.42
N ASP A 51 -9.90 10.12 -17.32
CA ASP A 51 -9.48 11.52 -17.53
C ASP A 51 -8.60 11.75 -18.78
N LYS A 52 -9.04 11.18 -19.92
CA LYS A 52 -8.34 11.21 -21.23
C LYS A 52 -6.95 10.55 -21.26
N LYS A 53 -6.50 9.97 -20.15
CA LYS A 53 -5.24 9.23 -20.00
C LYS A 53 -5.49 7.72 -20.04
N THR A 54 -4.50 6.98 -20.51
CA THR A 54 -4.56 5.51 -20.60
C THR A 54 -3.78 4.88 -19.46
N TYR A 55 -4.42 3.96 -18.75
CA TYR A 55 -3.87 3.26 -17.61
C TYR A 55 -3.92 1.75 -17.82
N ILE A 56 -3.01 1.04 -17.15
CA ILE A 56 -2.99 -0.43 -17.09
C ILE A 56 -2.97 -0.82 -15.62
N PRO A 57 -3.87 -1.72 -15.16
CA PRO A 57 -3.77 -2.27 -13.82
C PRO A 57 -2.53 -3.17 -13.75
N ILE A 58 -1.68 -2.92 -12.76
CA ILE A 58 -0.57 -3.80 -12.39
C ILE A 58 -1.05 -4.69 -11.25
N THR A 59 -0.86 -5.98 -11.41
CA THR A 59 -1.09 -6.99 -10.37
C THR A 59 0.16 -7.83 -10.22
N LEU A 60 0.81 -7.77 -9.06
CA LEU A 60 1.97 -8.59 -8.73
C LEU A 60 1.61 -9.53 -7.58
N THR A 61 1.74 -10.82 -7.84
CA THR A 61 1.54 -11.87 -6.84
C THR A 61 2.88 -12.44 -6.38
N GLY A 62 3.02 -12.70 -5.09
CA GLY A 62 4.23 -13.30 -4.53
C GLY A 62 4.09 -13.54 -3.04
N ASP A 63 5.15 -14.02 -2.40
CA ASP A 63 5.27 -13.98 -0.95
C ASP A 63 5.76 -12.58 -0.49
N PRO A 64 5.57 -12.22 0.80
CA PRO A 64 6.07 -10.96 1.33
C PRO A 64 7.57 -10.77 1.11
N GLU A 65 8.37 -11.83 1.28
CA GLU A 65 9.83 -11.78 1.15
C GLU A 65 10.28 -11.41 -0.27
N SER A 66 9.63 -11.94 -1.30
CA SER A 66 9.91 -11.62 -2.70
C SER A 66 9.60 -10.16 -3.01
N LEU A 67 8.50 -9.60 -2.48
CA LEU A 67 8.22 -8.18 -2.68
C LEU A 67 9.32 -7.29 -2.08
N ILE A 68 9.80 -7.62 -0.87
CA ILE A 68 10.90 -6.90 -0.21
C ILE A 68 12.22 -7.06 -0.97
N ALA A 69 12.50 -8.26 -1.48
CA ALA A 69 13.71 -8.52 -2.28
C ALA A 69 13.75 -7.76 -3.62
N ASN A 70 12.60 -7.24 -4.07
CA ASN A 70 12.45 -6.47 -5.30
C ASN A 70 12.33 -4.94 -5.08
N ILE A 71 12.51 -4.47 -3.84
CA ILE A 71 12.56 -3.03 -3.54
C ILE A 71 13.66 -2.35 -4.36
N GLY A 72 13.30 -1.23 -5.00
CA GLY A 72 14.22 -0.42 -5.80
C GLY A 72 14.64 -1.05 -7.13
N LYS A 73 14.20 -2.27 -7.45
CA LYS A 73 14.44 -2.89 -8.76
C LYS A 73 13.33 -2.49 -9.73
N PRO A 74 13.67 -2.05 -10.96
CA PRO A 74 12.68 -1.82 -12.00
C PRO A 74 12.03 -3.15 -12.39
N ILE A 75 10.72 -3.23 -12.25
CA ILE A 75 9.92 -4.30 -12.84
C ILE A 75 9.53 -3.82 -14.24
N ILE A 76 10.21 -4.38 -15.24
CA ILE A 76 10.02 -4.03 -16.63
C ILE A 76 8.78 -4.75 -17.16
N PHE A 77 7.72 -3.99 -17.41
CA PHE A 77 6.56 -4.48 -18.14
C PHE A 77 6.84 -4.29 -19.63
N LYS A 78 7.16 -5.40 -20.30
CA LYS A 78 7.29 -5.44 -21.76
C LYS A 78 5.94 -5.78 -22.35
N PHE A 79 5.44 -4.86 -23.15
CA PHE A 79 4.23 -5.05 -23.94
C PHE A 79 4.64 -5.29 -25.40
N ASP A 80 3.80 -6.01 -26.12
CA ASP A 80 4.05 -6.25 -27.54
C ASP A 80 4.12 -4.91 -28.31
N LYS A 81 4.83 -4.91 -29.44
CA LYS A 81 5.11 -3.73 -30.28
C LYS A 81 6.08 -2.71 -29.67
N GLY A 82 6.99 -3.17 -28.81
CA GLY A 82 8.14 -2.38 -28.35
C GLY A 82 7.81 -1.32 -27.30
N PHE A 83 6.66 -1.43 -26.64
CA PHE A 83 6.31 -0.58 -25.51
C PHE A 83 6.85 -1.22 -24.23
N GLU A 84 7.76 -0.52 -23.56
CA GLU A 84 8.31 -0.93 -22.27
C GLU A 84 8.00 0.15 -21.25
N ASN A 85 7.54 -0.26 -20.07
CA ASN A 85 7.32 0.66 -18.96
C ASN A 85 7.82 0.04 -17.66
N ASN A 86 8.39 0.86 -16.79
CA ASN A 86 9.10 0.40 -15.61
C ASN A 86 8.31 0.78 -14.37
N TYR A 87 7.81 -0.23 -13.67
CA TYR A 87 7.27 -0.04 -12.34
C TYR A 87 8.38 -0.11 -11.31
N HIS A 88 8.37 0.79 -10.34
CA HIS A 88 9.32 0.79 -9.25
C HIS A 88 8.56 0.75 -7.94
N PHE A 89 8.73 -0.34 -7.19
CA PHE A 89 8.30 -0.36 -5.81
C PHE A 89 9.36 0.34 -4.96
N ASN A 90 8.99 1.47 -4.35
CA ASN A 90 9.89 2.32 -3.55
C ASN A 90 10.29 1.70 -2.20
N GLY A 91 9.67 0.57 -1.81
CA GLY A 91 9.93 -0.12 -0.55
C GLY A 91 9.21 0.44 0.67
N ASN A 92 8.36 1.46 0.49
CA ASN A 92 7.58 2.01 1.58
C ASN A 92 6.30 1.19 1.80
N LEU A 93 6.38 0.16 2.65
CA LEU A 93 5.22 -0.67 3.01
C LEU A 93 4.09 0.15 3.64
N LYS A 94 4.40 1.18 4.43
CA LYS A 94 3.38 2.01 5.07
C LYS A 94 2.57 2.78 4.04
N GLU A 95 3.23 3.32 3.03
CA GLU A 95 2.58 3.97 1.90
C GLU A 95 1.73 2.98 1.08
N ALA A 96 2.25 1.78 0.83
CA ALA A 96 1.51 0.74 0.11
C ALA A 96 0.24 0.29 0.87
N ILE A 97 0.33 0.11 2.19
CA ILE A 97 -0.79 -0.20 3.08
C ILE A 97 -1.78 0.98 3.10
N TRP A 98 -1.30 2.21 3.23
CA TRP A 98 -2.14 3.42 3.25
C TRP A 98 -2.95 3.57 1.96
N HIS A 99 -2.30 3.40 0.81
CA HIS A 99 -2.97 3.43 -0.49
C HIS A 99 -3.80 2.17 -0.79
N LYS A 100 -3.86 1.21 0.14
CA LYS A 100 -4.64 -0.03 0.01
C LYS A 100 -4.26 -0.81 -1.25
N LYS A 101 -2.95 -0.91 -1.49
CA LYS A 101 -2.36 -1.62 -2.62
C LYS A 101 -2.12 -3.10 -2.32
N LEU A 102 -2.07 -3.49 -1.05
CA LEU A 102 -1.71 -4.83 -0.61
C LEU A 102 -2.95 -5.62 -0.16
N TYR A 103 -3.12 -6.81 -0.72
CA TYR A 103 -4.20 -7.74 -0.40
C TYR A 103 -3.61 -9.07 0.05
N ASP A 104 -4.27 -9.70 1.02
CA ASP A 104 -3.92 -11.03 1.48
C ASP A 104 -4.57 -12.08 0.56
N MET A 105 -3.72 -12.95 0.02
CA MET A 105 -4.07 -14.03 -0.87
C MET A 105 -3.67 -15.39 -0.30
N SER A 106 -3.42 -15.48 1.01
CA SER A 106 -2.96 -16.72 1.68
C SER A 106 -3.89 -17.92 1.46
N ALA A 107 -5.18 -17.69 1.23
CA ALA A 107 -6.14 -18.72 0.88
C ALA A 107 -5.83 -19.43 -0.46
N TYR A 108 -5.07 -18.78 -1.34
CA TYR A 108 -4.74 -19.23 -2.69
C TYR A 108 -3.26 -19.62 -2.84
N ALA A 109 -2.50 -19.71 -1.74
CA ALA A 109 -1.06 -19.99 -1.73
C ALA A 109 -0.65 -21.31 -2.41
N HIS A 110 -1.58 -22.22 -2.62
CA HIS A 110 -1.35 -23.51 -3.28
C HIS A 110 -1.80 -23.55 -4.74
N ASP A 111 -2.41 -22.46 -5.23
CA ASP A 111 -2.89 -22.38 -6.61
C ASP A 111 -1.74 -21.99 -7.54
N THR A 112 -1.54 -22.78 -8.58
CA THR A 112 -0.46 -22.57 -9.56
C THR A 112 -0.79 -21.51 -10.61
N SER A 113 -2.06 -21.17 -10.78
CA SER A 113 -2.52 -20.17 -11.74
C SER A 113 -3.69 -19.40 -11.16
N ILE A 114 -3.50 -18.09 -10.98
CA ILE A 114 -4.48 -17.19 -10.42
C ILE A 114 -4.90 -16.20 -11.51
N ALA A 115 -6.17 -16.21 -11.85
CA ALA A 115 -6.76 -15.29 -12.82
C ALA A 115 -7.72 -14.34 -12.11
N PHE A 116 -7.53 -13.03 -12.29
CA PHE A 116 -8.37 -11.99 -11.70
C PHE A 116 -9.45 -11.51 -12.67
N GLU A 117 -10.62 -11.16 -12.14
CA GLU A 117 -11.66 -10.47 -12.90
C GLU A 117 -11.22 -9.03 -13.23
N ARG A 118 -11.65 -8.54 -14.39
CA ARG A 118 -11.36 -7.16 -14.82
C ARG A 118 -12.32 -6.20 -14.14
N GLU A 119 -11.89 -5.65 -13.01
CA GLU A 119 -12.72 -4.74 -12.20
C GLU A 119 -12.35 -3.25 -12.43
N GLU A 120 -12.56 -2.74 -13.65
CA GLU A 120 -12.16 -1.37 -14.01
C GLU A 120 -12.71 -0.30 -13.07
N SER A 121 -14.01 -0.36 -12.78
CA SER A 121 -14.66 0.63 -11.91
C SER A 121 -14.02 0.65 -10.52
N PHE A 122 -13.76 -0.54 -9.96
CA PHE A 122 -13.10 -0.66 -8.66
C PHE A 122 -11.69 -0.07 -8.68
N ILE A 123 -10.89 -0.39 -9.71
CA ILE A 123 -9.52 0.12 -9.85
C ILE A 123 -9.52 1.65 -9.99
N ILE A 124 -10.42 2.21 -10.81
CA ILE A 124 -10.56 3.66 -10.99
C ILE A 124 -10.93 4.32 -9.66
N GLU A 125 -11.96 3.81 -8.98
CA GLU A 125 -12.44 4.35 -7.71
C GLU A 125 -11.38 4.30 -6.62
N ARG A 126 -10.64 3.19 -6.53
CA ARG A 126 -9.64 2.94 -5.48
C ARG A 126 -8.33 3.71 -5.71
N TYR A 127 -7.83 3.73 -6.94
CA TYR A 127 -6.44 4.16 -7.22
C TYR A 127 -6.32 5.42 -8.08
N LEU A 128 -7.41 5.93 -8.65
CA LEU A 128 -7.38 7.15 -9.46
C LEU A 128 -8.29 8.23 -8.88
N SER A 129 -9.61 8.03 -8.89
CA SER A 129 -10.55 9.06 -8.42
C SER A 129 -10.57 9.20 -6.90
N GLY A 130 -10.38 8.09 -6.18
CA GLY A 130 -10.29 8.06 -4.71
C GLY A 130 -8.87 8.08 -4.18
N ALA A 131 -7.86 8.29 -5.04
CA ALA A 131 -6.48 8.41 -4.63
C ALA A 131 -6.30 9.61 -3.68
N LYS A 132 -5.66 9.37 -2.54
CA LYS A 132 -5.27 10.40 -1.59
C LYS A 132 -3.76 10.41 -1.52
N GLU A 133 -3.16 11.60 -1.38
CA GLU A 133 -1.73 11.71 -1.15
C GLU A 133 -1.35 11.03 0.17
N PHE A 134 -0.20 10.38 0.18
CA PHE A 134 0.35 9.81 1.40
C PHE A 134 0.87 10.94 2.27
N THR A 135 0.25 11.14 3.41
CA THR A 135 0.81 11.98 4.48
C THR A 135 1.42 11.03 5.48
N GLU A 136 2.74 11.11 5.69
CA GLU A 136 3.33 10.38 6.80
C GLU A 136 2.58 10.77 8.07
N PRO A 137 2.02 9.81 8.83
CA PRO A 137 1.41 10.15 10.10
C PRO A 137 2.49 10.83 10.92
N GLU A 138 2.22 12.07 11.35
CA GLU A 138 3.06 12.75 12.33
C GLU A 138 3.27 11.75 13.46
N THR A 139 4.49 11.23 13.58
CA THR A 139 4.85 10.42 14.72
C THR A 139 4.62 11.32 15.91
N GLU A 140 3.55 11.07 16.66
CA GLU A 140 3.25 11.77 17.91
C GLU A 140 4.54 11.76 18.72
N THR A 141 5.25 12.88 18.64
CA THR A 141 6.56 13.01 19.23
C THR A 141 6.24 13.31 20.69
N SER A 142 6.16 12.25 21.47
CA SER A 142 6.27 12.30 22.92
C SER A 142 5.12 12.97 23.66
N LEU A 143 4.01 12.24 23.86
CA LEU A 143 3.11 12.48 25.00
C LEU A 143 3.77 12.13 26.37
N LEU A 144 5.01 11.63 26.36
CA LEU A 144 5.82 11.31 27.54
C LEU A 144 7.20 11.99 27.45
N ALA A 145 7.22 13.31 27.28
CA ALA A 145 8.42 14.07 27.56
C ALA A 145 8.67 14.03 29.07
N LEU A 146 9.61 13.19 29.51
CA LEU A 146 10.10 13.24 30.88
C LEU A 146 10.56 14.68 31.16
N PRO A 147 10.11 15.32 32.25
CA PRO A 147 10.46 16.71 32.51
C PRO A 147 11.98 16.85 32.59
N ALA A 148 12.54 17.78 31.83
CA ALA A 148 13.99 18.03 31.74
C ALA A 148 14.62 18.47 33.08
N LYS A 149 13.83 18.63 34.13
CA LYS A 149 14.30 18.88 35.49
C LYS A 149 13.65 17.85 36.42
N PRO A 150 14.44 17.11 37.22
CA PRO A 150 13.84 16.33 38.29
C PRO A 150 13.08 17.28 39.21
N ALA A 151 11.86 16.90 39.60
CA ALA A 151 11.13 17.62 40.63
C ALA A 151 12.01 17.64 41.88
N THR A 152 12.52 18.83 42.22
CA THR A 152 13.24 19.02 43.47
C THR A 152 12.20 18.91 44.57
N ILE A 153 12.27 17.84 45.37
CA ILE A 153 11.54 17.72 46.62
C ILE A 153 12.01 18.92 47.47
N GLY A 154 11.21 19.98 47.47
CA GLY A 154 11.53 21.16 48.26
C GLY A 154 11.59 20.76 49.74
N LEU A 155 12.66 21.17 50.42
CA LEU A 155 12.86 21.05 51.88
C LEU A 155 11.85 21.88 52.71
N LYS A 156 10.68 22.24 52.15
CA LYS A 156 9.64 22.94 52.88
C LYS A 156 8.76 21.92 53.57
N ALA A 157 8.91 21.84 54.89
CA ALA A 157 8.04 21.06 55.76
C ALA A 157 6.56 21.35 55.47
N MET A 158 5.78 20.30 55.23
CA MET A 158 4.32 20.41 55.12
C MET A 158 3.73 20.80 56.49
N LYS A 159 3.53 22.10 56.72
CA LYS A 159 2.70 22.57 57.83
C LYS A 159 1.24 22.30 57.49
N GLY A 160 0.62 21.32 58.14
CA GLY A 160 -0.84 21.23 58.11
C GLY A 160 -1.47 19.88 58.44
N LEU A 161 -0.74 18.77 58.42
CA LEU A 161 -1.36 17.46 58.66
C LEU A 161 -1.34 17.13 60.15
N LYS A 162 -2.46 17.38 60.84
CA LYS A 162 -2.70 16.85 62.18
C LYS A 162 -2.87 15.32 62.10
N PRO A 163 -2.17 14.54 62.94
CA PRO A 163 -2.36 13.10 62.97
C PRO A 163 -3.76 12.76 63.50
N VAL A 164 -4.46 11.87 62.79
CA VAL A 164 -5.72 11.29 63.24
C VAL A 164 -5.37 10.24 64.31
N ARG A 165 -5.87 10.43 65.53
CA ARG A 165 -5.71 9.44 66.61
C ARG A 165 -6.52 8.18 66.27
N LYS A 166 -5.91 7.01 66.49
CA LYS A 166 -6.55 5.69 66.40
C LYS A 166 -7.67 5.55 67.42
#